data_AF-A0A964Y0V7-F1
#
_entry.id   AF-A0A964Y0V7-F1
#
_cell.length_a   1.000
_cell.length_b   1.000
_cell.length_c   1.000
_cell.angle_alpha   90.00
_cell.angle_beta   90.00
_cell.angle_gamma   90.00
#
_symmetry.space_group_name_H-M   'P 1'
#
loop_
_entity.id
_entity.type
_entity.pdbx_description
1 polymer ?
#
loop_
_entity_poly.entity_id
_entity_poly.type
_entity_poly.pdbx_seq_one_letter_code
_entity_poly.pdbx_strand_id
1 'polypeptide(L)'
;MKVVILGAGLLGRLLALALAREGHAVVLHDAKGPQADGAAAWVAAAMLAPLAESVITEAPVVRMGLHGLTRWPQLLAGLSQPVFFQREGTLILWHRQDAAQAQLFGQRLHQTVQQLQASPAQA
;
A
#
# COMPACT_ATOMS: atom_id res chain seq x y z
N MET A 1 10.12 24.86 5.87
CA MET A 1 11.11 24.52 6.93
C MET A 1 12.19 23.60 6.35
N LYS A 2 13.31 23.35 7.04
CA LYS A 2 14.29 22.33 6.64
C LYS A 2 13.94 21.00 7.31
N VAL A 3 13.75 19.94 6.53
CA VAL A 3 13.37 18.60 7.03
C VAL A 3 14.41 17.59 6.59
N VAL A 4 14.85 16.74 7.53
CA VAL A 4 15.74 15.61 7.24
C VAL A 4 14.93 14.32 7.34
N ILE A 5 15.01 13.48 6.31
CA ILE A 5 14.36 12.17 6.26
C ILE A 5 15.45 11.10 6.22
N LEU A 6 15.36 10.13 7.12
CA LEU A 6 16.26 8.98 7.20
C LEU A 6 15.53 7.74 6.64
N GLY A 7 16.02 7.24 5.51
CA GLY A 7 15.42 6.16 4.71
C GLY A 7 14.85 6.70 3.40
N ALA A 8 15.46 6.33 2.27
CA ALA A 8 15.02 6.67 0.91
C ALA A 8 14.32 5.50 0.20
N GLY A 9 13.71 4.59 0.96
CA GLY A 9 12.74 3.63 0.43
C GLY A 9 11.47 4.33 -0.07
N LEU A 10 10.48 3.53 -0.52
CA LEU A 10 9.25 4.04 -1.13
C LEU A 10 8.55 5.12 -0.28
N LEU A 11 8.30 4.85 1.01
CA LEU A 11 7.63 5.79 1.91
C LEU A 11 8.43 7.07 2.12
N GLY A 12 9.75 6.98 2.33
CA GLY A 12 10.60 8.14 2.53
C GLY A 12 10.64 9.05 1.30
N ARG A 13 10.66 8.47 0.09
CA ARG A 13 10.57 9.23 -1.16
C ARG A 13 9.22 9.88 -1.37
N LEU A 14 8.12 9.19 -1.06
CA LEU A 14 6.77 9.77 -1.15
C LEU A 14 6.60 10.92 -0.16
N LEU A 15 7.11 10.78 1.06
CA LEU A 15 7.11 11.85 2.06
C LEU A 15 7.97 13.04 1.61
N ALA A 16 9.18 12.77 1.10
CA ALA A 16 10.05 13.81 0.55
C ALA A 16 9.37 14.58 -0.60
N LEU A 17 8.71 13.87 -1.50
CA LEU A 17 7.97 14.46 -2.61
C LEU A 17 6.80 15.33 -2.11
N ALA A 18 6.03 14.86 -1.14
CA ALA A 18 4.92 15.62 -0.56
C ALA A 18 5.42 16.92 0.10
N LEU A 19 6.45 16.83 0.96
CA LEU A 19 7.02 17.99 1.64
C LEU A 19 7.69 18.97 0.68
N ALA A 20 8.38 18.48 -0.35
CA ALA A 20 8.97 19.34 -1.38
C ALA A 20 7.90 20.11 -2.16
N ARG A 21 6.75 19.48 -2.47
CA ARG A 21 5.61 20.14 -3.13
C ARG A 21 4.96 21.22 -2.26
N GLU A 22 5.06 21.10 -0.94
CA GLU A 22 4.63 22.14 0.02
C GLU A 22 5.67 23.26 0.21
N GLY A 23 6.80 23.22 -0.50
CA GLY A 23 7.84 24.25 -0.43
C GLY A 23 8.83 24.07 0.72
N HIS A 24 8.87 22.91 1.37
CA HIS A 24 9.89 22.61 2.37
C HIS A 24 11.21 22.22 1.71
N ALA A 25 12.33 22.58 2.35
CA ALA A 25 13.64 22.12 1.95
C ALA A 25 13.90 20.75 2.56
N VAL A 26 13.93 19.70 1.73
CA VAL A 26 14.07 18.31 2.20
C VAL A 26 15.47 17.78 1.91
N VAL A 27 16.09 17.18 2.91
CA VAL A 27 17.32 16.39 2.76
C VAL A 27 16.97 14.94 3.05
N LEU A 28 17.26 14.04 2.10
CA LEU A 28 16.94 12.63 2.18
C LEU A 28 18.24 11.82 2.26
N HIS A 29 18.38 10.99 3.29
CA HIS A 29 19.51 10.11 3.48
C HIS A 29 19.06 8.66 3.49
N ASP A 30 19.91 7.76 2.99
CA ASP A 30 19.70 6.32 3.09
C ASP A 30 21.05 5.62 3.31
N ALA A 31 21.04 4.55 4.10
CA ALA A 31 22.24 3.81 4.45
C ALA A 31 22.91 3.15 3.23
N LYS A 32 22.15 2.86 2.16
CA LYS A 32 22.64 2.24 0.93
C LYS A 32 22.77 3.24 -0.22
N GLY A 33 22.91 4.53 0.09
CA GLY A 33 23.13 5.57 -0.91
C GLY A 33 21.85 6.11 -1.55
N PRO A 34 21.97 7.10 -2.46
CA PRO A 34 20.83 7.91 -2.93
C PRO A 34 19.81 7.14 -3.76
N GLN A 35 20.15 5.96 -4.28
CA GLN A 35 19.21 5.08 -4.99
C GLN A 35 18.47 4.12 -4.04
N ALA A 36 18.85 4.07 -2.76
CA ALA A 36 18.28 3.18 -1.77
C ALA A 36 18.33 1.72 -2.22
N ASP A 37 19.50 1.25 -2.66
CA ASP A 37 19.68 -0.08 -3.27
C ASP A 37 19.26 -1.24 -2.33
N GLY A 38 19.19 -0.99 -1.02
CA GLY A 38 18.71 -1.94 -0.02
C GLY A 38 17.23 -1.81 0.36
N ALA A 39 16.46 -0.97 -0.31
CA ALA A 39 15.05 -0.74 0.02
C ALA A 39 14.19 -1.97 -0.32
N ALA A 40 13.24 -2.30 0.57
CA ALA A 40 12.29 -3.40 0.35
C ALA A 40 11.47 -3.27 -0.95
N ALA A 41 11.32 -2.04 -1.47
CA ALA A 41 10.61 -1.79 -2.73
C ALA A 41 11.25 -2.50 -3.94
N TRP A 42 12.56 -2.76 -3.92
CA TRP A 42 13.25 -3.46 -5.01
C TRP A 42 12.92 -4.95 -5.12
N VAL A 43 12.46 -5.55 -4.02
CA VAL A 43 12.15 -6.99 -3.94
C VAL A 43 10.65 -7.25 -3.74
N ALA A 44 9.86 -6.19 -3.52
CA ALA A 44 8.43 -6.31 -3.34
C ALA A 44 7.74 -6.75 -4.63
N ALA A 45 6.79 -7.68 -4.52
CA ALA A 45 5.96 -8.11 -5.65
C ALA A 45 4.99 -7.03 -6.17
N ALA A 46 4.86 -5.91 -5.44
CA ALA A 46 3.99 -4.76 -5.77
C ALA A 46 2.49 -5.11 -5.95
N MET A 47 2.01 -6.16 -5.26
CA MET A 47 0.59 -6.51 -5.24
C MET A 47 -0.21 -5.50 -4.38
N LEU A 48 -1.38 -5.10 -4.87
CA LEU A 48 -2.31 -4.22 -4.15
C LEU A 48 -3.63 -4.97 -3.90
N ALA A 49 -3.69 -5.77 -2.83
CA ALA A 49 -4.81 -6.68 -2.57
C ALA A 49 -5.39 -6.54 -1.14
N PRO A 50 -5.87 -5.33 -0.74
CA PRO A 50 -6.23 -5.05 0.65
C PRO A 50 -7.33 -5.96 1.21
N LEU A 51 -8.29 -6.37 0.36
CA LEU A 51 -9.31 -7.34 0.76
C LEU A 51 -8.74 -8.74 0.94
N ALA A 52 -7.82 -9.18 0.08
CA ALA A 52 -7.19 -10.50 0.23
C ALA A 52 -6.33 -10.57 1.51
N GLU A 53 -5.62 -9.49 1.81
CA GLU A 53 -4.77 -9.34 3.00
C GLU A 53 -5.59 -9.27 4.30
N SER A 54 -6.88 -8.89 4.24
CA SER A 54 -7.74 -8.74 5.42
C SER A 54 -7.91 -10.01 6.26
N VAL A 55 -7.60 -11.17 5.70
CA VAL A 55 -7.71 -12.46 6.42
C VAL A 55 -6.66 -12.59 7.52
N ILE A 56 -5.61 -11.78 7.48
CA ILE A 56 -4.50 -11.73 8.45
C ILE A 56 -4.21 -10.32 8.96
N THR A 57 -5.08 -9.34 8.70
CA THR A 57 -4.83 -7.93 9.03
C THR A 57 -6.11 -7.24 9.50
N GLU A 58 -5.97 -6.26 10.39
CA GLU A 58 -7.08 -5.55 11.01
C GLU A 58 -7.78 -4.57 10.06
N ALA A 59 -9.08 -4.35 10.30
CA ALA A 59 -9.92 -3.49 9.47
C ALA A 59 -9.37 -2.07 9.22
N PRO A 60 -8.71 -1.38 10.17
CA PRO A 60 -8.10 -0.07 9.90
C PRO A 60 -7.03 -0.12 8.79
N VAL A 61 -6.19 -1.15 8.75
CA VAL A 61 -5.16 -1.31 7.71
C VAL A 61 -5.81 -1.61 6.36
N VAL A 62 -6.85 -2.45 6.35
CA VAL A 62 -7.62 -2.72 5.12
C VAL A 62 -8.25 -1.43 4.58
N ARG A 63 -8.79 -0.57 5.45
CA ARG A 63 -9.29 0.77 5.07
C ARG A 63 -8.20 1.64 4.48
N MET A 64 -7.02 1.69 5.09
CA MET A 64 -5.87 2.42 4.53
C MET A 64 -5.47 1.88 3.16
N GLY A 65 -5.47 0.56 2.96
CA GLY A 65 -5.19 -0.06 1.67
C GLY A 65 -6.23 0.30 0.60
N LEU A 66 -7.51 0.26 0.93
CA LEU A 66 -8.61 0.70 0.05
C LEU A 66 -8.51 2.19 -0.28
N HIS A 67 -8.20 3.03 0.71
CA HIS A 67 -7.90 4.45 0.49
C HIS A 67 -6.72 4.61 -0.47
N GLY A 68 -5.64 3.86 -0.26
CA GLY A 68 -4.46 3.82 -1.11
C GLY A 68 -4.78 3.52 -2.57
N LEU A 69 -5.66 2.55 -2.85
CA LEU A 69 -6.11 2.23 -4.22
C LEU A 69 -6.75 3.42 -4.95
N THR A 70 -7.36 4.36 -4.22
CA THR A 70 -7.93 5.60 -4.78
C THR A 70 -6.87 6.71 -4.91
N ARG A 71 -5.90 6.74 -4.00
CA ARG A 71 -4.84 7.76 -3.93
C ARG A 71 -3.73 7.54 -4.95
N TRP A 72 -3.38 6.27 -5.24
CA TRP A 72 -2.28 5.93 -6.15
C TRP A 72 -2.38 6.61 -7.52
N PRO A 73 -3.51 6.56 -8.25
CA PRO A 73 -3.65 7.26 -9.53
C PRO A 73 -3.32 8.75 -9.46
N GLN A 74 -3.71 9.42 -8.37
CA GLN A 74 -3.48 10.86 -8.16
C GLN A 74 -1.99 11.15 -7.95
N LEU A 75 -1.30 10.29 -7.18
CA LEU A 75 0.14 10.42 -6.96
C LEU A 75 0.92 10.19 -8.26
N LEU A 76 0.54 9.13 -9.00
CA LEU A 76 1.21 8.72 -10.24
C LEU A 76 1.04 9.75 -11.37
N ALA A 77 -0.11 10.41 -11.46
CA ALA A 77 -0.37 11.44 -12.47
C ALA A 77 0.62 12.62 -12.41
N GLY A 78 1.24 12.88 -11.26
CA GLY A 78 2.23 13.94 -11.07
C GLY A 78 3.68 13.49 -11.28
N LEU A 79 3.93 12.26 -11.72
CA LEU A 79 5.27 11.74 -11.99
C LEU A 79 5.61 11.88 -13.48
N SER A 80 6.86 12.21 -13.78
CA SER A 80 7.33 12.39 -15.16
C SER A 80 7.48 11.07 -15.91
N GLN A 81 7.70 9.96 -15.19
CA GLN A 81 7.82 8.64 -15.76
C GLN A 81 6.55 7.83 -15.51
N PRO A 82 6.08 7.06 -16.50
CA PRO A 82 4.95 6.17 -16.30
C PRO A 82 5.30 5.08 -15.28
N VAL A 83 4.38 4.80 -14.38
CA VAL A 83 4.48 3.71 -13.41
C VAL A 83 3.35 2.73 -13.71
N PHE A 84 3.71 1.45 -13.82
CA PHE A 84 2.72 0.39 -14.01
C PHE A 84 1.77 0.34 -12.80
N PHE A 85 0.47 0.46 -13.07
CA PHE A 85 -0.58 0.42 -12.05
C PHE A 85 -1.85 -0.16 -12.67
N GLN A 86 -2.45 -1.13 -11.96
CA GLN A 86 -3.67 -1.80 -12.41
C GLN A 86 -4.63 -2.02 -11.23
N ARG A 87 -5.92 -2.10 -11.54
CA ARG A 87 -6.98 -2.41 -10.56
C ARG A 87 -7.98 -3.44 -11.09
N GLU A 88 -7.45 -4.47 -11.74
CA GLU A 88 -8.24 -5.58 -12.31
C GLU A 88 -8.67 -6.63 -11.27
N GLY A 89 -8.57 -6.29 -9.99
CA GLY A 89 -8.92 -7.17 -8.87
C GLY A 89 -7.82 -8.17 -8.50
N THR A 90 -8.21 -9.13 -7.66
CA THR A 90 -7.32 -10.18 -7.14
C THR A 90 -8.04 -11.51 -7.27
N LEU A 91 -7.35 -12.51 -7.84
CA LEU A 91 -7.85 -13.88 -7.93
C LEU A 91 -7.12 -14.73 -6.90
N ILE A 92 -7.89 -15.40 -6.03
CA ILE A 92 -7.35 -16.29 -5.01
C ILE A 92 -7.71 -17.72 -5.38
N LEU A 93 -6.69 -18.57 -5.46
CA LEU A 93 -6.79 -19.95 -5.93
C LEU A 93 -6.38 -20.93 -4.83
N TRP A 94 -6.92 -22.13 -4.89
CA TRP A 94 -6.69 -23.19 -3.92
C TRP A 94 -6.63 -24.53 -4.63
N HIS A 95 -5.84 -25.46 -4.10
CA HIS A 95 -5.96 -26.86 -4.48
C HIS A 95 -7.19 -27.48 -3.79
N ARG A 96 -7.72 -28.55 -4.37
CA ARG A 96 -8.92 -29.26 -3.84
C ARG A 96 -8.76 -29.68 -2.37
N GLN A 97 -7.55 -30.02 -1.95
CA GLN A 97 -7.22 -30.44 -0.58
C GLN A 97 -7.29 -29.29 0.45
N ASP A 98 -7.23 -28.03 0.02
CA ASP A 98 -7.25 -26.85 0.89
C ASP A 98 -8.65 -26.24 1.04
N ALA A 99 -9.70 -27.03 0.77
CA ALA A 99 -11.09 -26.56 0.78
C ALA A 99 -11.51 -25.97 2.14
N ALA A 100 -11.01 -26.51 3.26
CA ALA A 100 -11.30 -25.99 4.60
C ALA A 100 -10.70 -24.59 4.80
N GLN A 101 -9.46 -24.37 4.33
CA GLN A 101 -8.80 -23.06 4.38
C GLN A 101 -9.52 -22.05 3.48
N ALA A 102 -9.97 -22.47 2.28
CA ALA A 102 -10.77 -21.63 1.40
C ALA A 102 -12.09 -21.18 2.06
N GLN A 103 -12.76 -22.08 2.77
CA GLN A 103 -13.98 -21.75 3.53
C GLN A 103 -13.70 -20.74 4.65
N LEU A 104 -12.66 -20.97 5.45
CA LEU A 104 -12.26 -20.06 6.53
C LEU A 104 -11.87 -18.67 6.00
N PHE A 105 -11.11 -18.65 4.90
CA PHE A 105 -10.75 -17.42 4.20
C PHE A 105 -12.01 -16.67 3.77
N GLY A 106 -12.95 -17.36 3.11
CA GLY A 106 -14.21 -16.78 2.67
C GLY A 106 -15.01 -16.17 3.82
N GLN A 107 -15.12 -16.88 4.95
CA GLN A 107 -15.83 -16.38 6.14
C GLN A 107 -15.19 -15.10 6.69
N ARG A 108 -13.86 -15.09 6.85
CA ARG A 108 -13.13 -13.91 7.36
C ARG A 108 -13.26 -12.72 6.41
N LEU A 109 -13.16 -12.95 5.10
CA LEU A 109 -13.34 -11.90 4.11
C LEU A 109 -14.75 -11.28 4.20
N HIS A 110 -15.80 -12.11 4.29
CA HIS A 110 -17.17 -11.61 4.41
C HIS A 110 -17.37 -10.79 5.70
N GLN A 111 -16.82 -11.26 6.82
CA GLN A 111 -16.85 -10.52 8.09
C GLN A 111 -16.17 -9.16 7.97
N THR A 112 -14.98 -9.11 7.35
CA THR A 112 -14.28 -7.84 7.12
C THR A 112 -15.12 -6.90 6.26
N VAL A 113 -15.68 -7.38 5.15
CA VAL A 113 -16.53 -6.55 4.26
C VAL A 113 -17.72 -5.97 5.02
N GLN A 114 -18.39 -6.77 5.86
CA GLN A 114 -19.49 -6.29 6.71
C GLN A 114 -19.01 -5.23 7.71
N GLN A 115 -17.87 -5.44 8.37
CA GLN A 115 -17.30 -4.49 9.31
C GLN A 115 -16.89 -3.17 8.65
N LEU A 116 -16.41 -3.23 7.40
CA LEU A 116 -16.08 -2.04 6.61
C LEU A 116 -17.32 -1.22 6.25
N GLN A 117 -18.46 -1.87 6.03
CA GLN A 117 -19.74 -1.23 5.70
C GLN A 117 -20.46 -0.67 6.94
N ALA A 118 -20.38 -1.37 8.07
CA ALA A 118 -21.10 -1.01 9.30
C ALA A 118 -20.48 0.20 10.04
N SER A 119 -19.23 0.54 9.76
CA SER A 119 -18.52 1.62 10.44
C SER A 119 -17.99 2.61 9.39
N PRO A 120 -18.77 3.65 9.04
CA PRO A 120 -18.28 4.70 8.17
C PRO A 120 -17.08 5.35 8.82
N ALA A 121 -15.97 5.42 8.09
CA ALA A 121 -14.68 5.86 8.58
C ALA A 121 -14.78 7.23 9.28
N GLN A 122 -14.37 7.29 10.55
CA GLN A 122 -13.85 8.53 11.10
C GLN A 122 -12.47 8.74 10.45
N ALA A 123 -12.38 9.77 9.63
CA ALA A 123 -11.19 10.17 8.89
C ALA A 123 -10.09 10.70 9.82
#